data_AF-A0A378JRA3-F1
#
_entry.id   AF-A0A378JRA3-F1
#
_cell.length_a   1.000
_cell.length_b   1.000
_cell.length_c   1.000
_cell.angle_alpha   90.00
_cell.angle_beta   90.00
_cell.angle_gamma   90.00
#
_symmetry.space_group_name_H-M   'P 1'
#
loop_
_entity.id
_entity.type
_entity.pdbx_description
1 polymer ?
#
loop_
_entity_poly.entity_id
_entity_poly.type
_entity_poly.pdbx_seq_one_letter_code
_entity_poly.pdbx_strand_id
1 'polypeptide(L)'
;MRMVKKAGNLLKKGSLVLPLMLLTKAVLANDLLAKALEGDVKDSLGSGSMFWKVFILIDIILATAMAVKSKNPMVFVGVTAVAFIPAFLLKTFVF
;
A
#
# COMPACT_ATOMS: atom_id res chain seq x y z
N MET A 1 -34.14 24.27 -38.58
CA MET A 1 -33.63 22.87 -38.66
C MET A 1 -32.14 22.67 -38.30
N ARG A 2 -31.22 23.63 -38.52
CA ARG A 2 -29.77 23.41 -38.25
C ARG A 2 -29.41 23.23 -36.77
N MET A 3 -30.06 23.95 -35.86
CA MET A 3 -29.77 23.86 -34.41
C MET A 3 -30.20 22.52 -33.79
N VAL A 4 -31.34 21.97 -34.21
CA VAL A 4 -31.86 20.68 -33.73
C VAL A 4 -30.93 19.51 -34.11
N LYS A 5 -30.39 19.52 -35.34
CA LYS A 5 -29.39 18.53 -35.77
C LYS A 5 -28.06 18.64 -34.98
N LYS A 6 -27.66 19.86 -34.60
CA LYS A 6 -26.47 20.12 -33.78
C LYS A 6 -26.64 19.59 -32.35
N ALA A 7 -27.81 19.83 -31.74
CA ALA A 7 -28.16 19.30 -30.43
C ALA A 7 -28.23 17.76 -30.41
N GLY A 8 -28.83 17.15 -31.44
CA GLY A 8 -28.89 15.68 -31.57
C GLY A 8 -27.50 15.03 -31.70
N ASN A 9 -26.57 15.65 -32.43
CA ASN A 9 -25.19 15.15 -32.52
C ASN A 9 -24.38 15.32 -31.23
N LEU A 10 -24.64 16.38 -30.46
CA LEU A 10 -24.05 16.57 -29.13
C LEU A 10 -24.55 15.53 -28.13
N LEU A 11 -25.85 15.22 -28.15
CA LEU A 11 -26.45 14.16 -27.34
C LEU A 11 -25.88 12.77 -27.67
N LYS A 12 -25.70 12.46 -28.95
CA LYS A 12 -25.05 11.20 -29.38
C LYS A 12 -23.61 11.09 -28.89
N LYS A 13 -22.84 12.19 -28.96
CA LYS A 13 -21.46 12.23 -28.42
C LYS A 13 -21.42 12.12 -26.90
N GLY A 14 -22.31 12.80 -26.19
CA GLY A 14 -22.44 12.71 -24.73
C GLY A 14 -22.86 11.31 -24.24
N SER A 15 -23.70 10.62 -25.01
CA SER A 15 -24.17 9.27 -24.68
C SER A 15 -23.07 8.19 -24.67
N LEU A 16 -21.95 8.44 -25.35
CA LEU A 16 -20.79 7.54 -25.36
C LEU A 16 -19.79 7.86 -24.24
N VAL A 17 -19.75 9.12 -23.77
CA VAL A 17 -18.86 9.55 -22.68
C VAL A 17 -19.36 9.07 -21.32
N LEU A 18 -20.68 9.02 -21.11
CA LEU A 18 -21.32 8.51 -19.90
C LEU A 18 -20.96 7.05 -19.57
N PRO A 19 -21.15 6.07 -20.47
CA PRO A 19 -20.77 4.68 -20.22
C PRO A 19 -19.25 4.50 -20.08
N LEU A 20 -18.44 5.30 -20.80
CA LEU A 20 -16.97 5.26 -20.65
C LEU A 20 -16.52 5.79 -19.28
N MET A 21 -17.17 6.84 -18.75
CA MET A 21 -16.93 7.35 -17.40
C MET A 21 -17.39 6.38 -16.29
N LEU A 22 -18.52 5.69 -16.50
CA LEU A 22 -18.99 4.67 -15.56
C LEU A 22 -18.10 3.43 -15.58
N LEU A 23 -17.60 3.03 -16.76
CA LEU A 23 -16.66 1.92 -16.89
C LEU A 23 -15.30 2.26 -16.26
N THR A 24 -14.81 3.49 -16.39
CA THR A 24 -13.59 3.92 -15.69
C THR A 24 -13.76 3.90 -14.17
N LYS A 25 -14.95 4.21 -13.62
CA LYS A 25 -15.22 4.03 -12.19
C LYS A 25 -15.28 2.56 -11.75
N ALA A 26 -15.78 1.68 -12.61
CA ALA A 26 -15.80 0.23 -12.36
C ALA A 26 -14.40 -0.40 -12.45
N VAL A 27 -13.53 0.10 -13.32
CA VAL A 27 -12.12 -0.31 -13.43
C VAL A 27 -11.26 0.31 -12.30
N LEU A 28 -11.65 1.49 -11.79
CA LEU A 28 -11.16 2.06 -10.53
C LEU A 28 -11.90 1.53 -9.28
N ALA A 29 -12.57 0.38 -9.37
CA ALA A 29 -13.03 -0.31 -8.19
C ALA A 29 -11.79 -0.76 -7.41
N ASN A 30 -11.33 0.11 -6.53
CA ASN A 30 -10.38 -0.19 -5.47
C ASN A 30 -10.87 -1.47 -4.81
N ASP A 31 -10.07 -2.52 -4.93
CA ASP A 31 -10.30 -3.82 -4.32
C ASP A 31 -10.76 -3.61 -2.86
N LEU A 32 -11.83 -4.28 -2.46
CA LEU A 32 -12.34 -4.22 -1.09
C LEU A 32 -11.24 -4.61 -0.08
N LEU A 33 -10.27 -5.43 -0.48
CA LEU A 33 -9.06 -5.74 0.29
C LEU A 33 -8.11 -4.54 0.40
N ALA A 34 -7.87 -3.80 -0.69
CA ALA A 34 -7.05 -2.60 -0.68
C ALA A 34 -7.67 -1.51 0.19
N LYS A 35 -9.01 -1.38 0.13
CA LYS A 35 -9.76 -0.42 0.93
C LYS A 35 -9.88 -0.82 2.41
N ALA A 36 -9.84 -2.12 2.72
CA ALA A 36 -9.75 -2.61 4.10
C ALA A 36 -8.35 -2.42 4.71
N LEU A 37 -7.32 -2.31 3.85
CA LEU A 37 -5.97 -1.95 4.26
C LEU A 37 -5.75 -0.44 4.41
N GLU A 38 -6.60 0.39 3.80
CA GLU A 38 -6.62 1.85 3.99
C GLU A 38 -7.34 2.23 5.30
N GLY A 39 -6.62 2.82 6.25
CA GLY A 39 -7.15 3.26 7.55
C GLY A 39 -6.40 2.65 8.74
N ASP A 40 -7.12 2.11 9.72
CA ASP A 40 -6.55 1.63 10.99
C ASP A 40 -5.46 0.55 10.81
N VAL A 41 -5.55 -0.26 9.76
CA VAL A 41 -4.53 -1.28 9.42
C VAL A 41 -3.26 -0.63 8.90
N LYS A 42 -3.37 0.42 8.06
CA LYS A 42 -2.23 1.23 7.61
C LYS A 42 -1.56 1.94 8.77
N ASP A 43 -2.35 2.48 9.69
CA ASP A 43 -1.79 3.22 10.83
C ASP A 43 -1.14 2.28 11.85
N SER A 44 -1.66 1.06 11.99
CA SER A 44 -1.15 0.05 12.92
C SER A 44 0.03 -0.75 12.36
N LEU A 45 0.03 -1.08 11.06
CA LEU A 45 1.02 -1.96 10.41
C LEU A 45 1.85 -1.27 9.33
N GLY A 46 1.61 0.01 9.05
CA GLY A 46 2.41 0.80 8.11
C GLY A 46 3.87 0.89 8.53
N SER A 47 4.76 1.13 7.58
CA SER A 47 6.21 1.13 7.80
C SER A 47 6.70 2.10 8.88
N GLY A 48 5.89 3.10 9.27
CA GLY A 48 6.20 4.05 10.33
C GLY A 48 5.51 3.78 11.67
N SER A 49 4.70 2.72 11.78
CA SER A 49 3.86 2.44 12.95
C SER A 49 4.66 2.06 14.19
N MET A 50 4.04 2.17 15.36
CA MET A 50 4.66 1.75 16.62
C MET A 50 4.98 0.24 16.65
N PHE A 51 4.19 -0.58 15.94
CA PHE A 51 4.43 -2.02 15.89
C PHE A 51 5.83 -2.36 15.38
N TRP A 52 6.22 -1.82 14.22
CA TRP A 52 7.55 -2.06 13.65
C TRP A 52 8.67 -1.54 14.53
N LYS A 53 8.49 -0.38 15.16
CA LYS A 53 9.48 0.19 16.07
C LYS A 53 9.71 -0.69 17.30
N VAL A 54 8.64 -1.19 17.93
CA VAL A 54 8.74 -2.08 19.10
C VAL A 54 9.29 -3.44 18.71
N PHE A 55 8.84 -4.01 17.59
CA PHE A 55 9.34 -5.29 17.08
C PHE A 55 10.85 -5.25 16.79
N ILE A 56 11.32 -4.24 16.05
CA ILE A 56 12.74 -4.07 15.74
C ILE A 56 13.56 -3.84 17.02
N LEU A 57 13.02 -3.09 17.99
CA LEU A 57 13.69 -2.87 19.27
C LEU A 57 13.91 -4.18 20.03
N ILE A 58 12.89 -5.03 20.12
CA ILE A 58 12.98 -6.35 20.77
C ILE A 58 13.98 -7.24 20.02
N ASP A 59 13.93 -7.24 18.69
CA ASP A 59 14.82 -8.05 17.85
C ASP A 59 16.29 -7.65 18.04
N ILE A 60 16.59 -6.35 18.10
CA ILE A 60 17.94 -5.84 18.40
C ILE A 60 18.40 -6.29 19.80
N ILE A 61 17.54 -6.24 20.82
CA ILE A 61 17.89 -6.67 22.18
C ILE A 61 18.22 -8.16 22.20
N LEU A 62 17.39 -8.99 21.57
CA LEU A 62 17.60 -10.44 21.47
C LEU A 62 18.85 -10.78 20.66
N ALA A 63 19.07 -10.11 19.54
CA ALA A 63 20.27 -10.28 18.73
C ALA A 63 21.52 -9.84 19.47
N THR A 64 21.44 -8.77 20.27
CA THR A 64 22.54 -8.33 21.13
C THR A 64 22.86 -9.38 22.19
N ALA A 65 21.84 -9.93 22.85
CA ALA A 65 22.02 -11.03 23.80
C ALA A 65 22.65 -12.27 23.14
N MET A 66 22.20 -12.61 21.93
CA MET A 66 22.77 -13.71 21.14
C MET A 66 24.19 -13.41 20.66
N ALA A 67 24.50 -12.19 20.25
CA ALA A 67 25.84 -11.78 19.82
C ALA A 67 26.83 -11.85 20.98
N VAL A 68 26.43 -11.46 22.19
CA VAL A 68 27.26 -11.58 23.40
C VAL A 68 27.50 -13.05 23.76
N LYS A 69 26.45 -13.88 23.73
CA LYS A 69 26.56 -15.32 24.06
C LYS A 69 27.37 -16.10 23.03
N SER A 70 27.15 -15.85 21.74
CA SER A 70 27.81 -16.56 20.64
C SER A 70 29.16 -15.95 20.24
N LYS A 71 29.46 -14.72 20.72
CA LYS A 71 30.60 -13.90 20.29
C LYS A 71 30.66 -13.71 18.77
N ASN A 72 29.51 -13.81 18.09
CA ASN A 72 29.42 -13.72 16.64
C ASN A 72 28.61 -12.48 16.23
N PRO A 73 29.24 -11.45 15.64
CA PRO A 73 28.55 -10.24 15.22
C PRO A 73 27.66 -10.43 13.98
N MET A 74 27.76 -11.57 13.26
CA MET A 74 26.90 -11.82 12.09
C MET A 74 25.40 -11.87 12.41
N VAL A 75 25.02 -12.05 13.69
CA VAL A 75 23.61 -12.05 14.12
C VAL A 75 22.91 -10.72 13.78
N PHE A 76 23.65 -9.59 13.75
CA PHE A 76 23.10 -8.28 13.37
C PHE A 76 22.74 -8.15 11.88
N VAL A 77 23.32 -8.99 11.02
CA VAL A 77 22.93 -9.04 9.60
C VAL A 77 21.52 -9.60 9.47
N GLY A 78 21.18 -10.60 10.30
CA GLY A 78 19.84 -11.15 10.40
C GLY A 78 18.82 -10.10 10.83
N VAL A 79 19.13 -9.32 11.88
CA VAL A 79 18.28 -8.20 12.34
C VAL A 79 18.05 -7.17 11.25
N THR A 80 19.12 -6.83 10.51
CA THR A 80 19.02 -5.86 9.41
C THR A 80 18.08 -6.37 8.32
N ALA A 81 18.19 -7.65 7.94
CA ALA A 81 17.31 -8.27 6.95
C ALA A 81 15.85 -8.31 7.44
N VAL A 82 15.62 -8.72 8.70
CA VAL A 82 14.29 -8.83 9.32
C VAL A 82 13.62 -7.46 9.50
N ALA A 83 14.38 -6.41 9.76
CA ALA A 83 13.84 -5.05 9.85
C ALA A 83 13.59 -4.44 8.46
N PHE A 84 14.52 -4.63 7.51
CA PHE A 84 14.52 -3.91 6.24
C PHE A 84 13.60 -4.53 5.19
N ILE A 85 13.54 -5.86 5.11
CA ILE A 85 12.72 -6.56 4.10
C ILE A 85 11.23 -6.22 4.29
N PRO A 86 10.62 -6.37 5.48
CA PRO A 86 9.21 -6.05 5.65
C PRO A 86 8.92 -4.56 5.49
N ALA A 87 9.79 -3.68 6.00
CA ALA A 87 9.63 -2.24 5.84
C ALA A 87 9.67 -1.82 4.36
N PHE A 88 10.56 -2.42 3.57
CA PHE A 88 10.65 -2.21 2.13
C PHE A 88 9.41 -2.75 1.39
N LEU A 89 8.98 -3.98 1.70
CA LEU A 89 7.82 -4.60 1.08
C LEU A 89 6.52 -3.81 1.37
N LEU A 90 6.32 -3.39 2.62
CA LEU A 90 5.17 -2.59 3.00
C LEU A 90 5.18 -1.21 2.33
N LYS A 91 6.33 -0.56 2.23
CA LYS A 91 6.46 0.75 1.58
C LYS A 91 6.35 0.70 0.05
N THR A 92 6.61 -0.44 -0.57
CA THR A 92 6.67 -0.54 -2.05
C THR A 92 5.42 -1.17 -2.63
N PHE A 93 4.81 -2.12 -1.93
CA PHE A 93 3.69 -2.92 -2.46
C PHE A 93 2.37 -2.70 -1.72
N VAL A 94 2.40 -2.04 -0.55
CA VAL A 94 1.21 -1.92 0.31
C VAL A 94 0.80 -0.45 0.53
N PHE A 95 1.76 0.46 0.72
CA PHE A 95 1.50 1.87 1.06
C PHE A 95 2.21 2.88 0.19
#